data_AF-A0A4P7BDU3-F1
#
_entry.id   AF-A0A4P7BDU3-F1
#
_cell.length_a   1.000
_cell.length_b   1.000
_cell.length_c   1.000
_cell.angle_alpha   90.00
_cell.angle_beta   90.00
_cell.angle_gamma   90.00
#
_symmetry.space_group_name_H-M   'P 1'
#
loop_
_entity.id
_entity.type
_entity.pdbx_description
1 polymer ?
#
loop_
_entity_poly.entity_id
_entity_poly.type
_entity_poly.pdbx_seq_one_letter_code
_entity_poly.pdbx_strand_id
1 'polypeptide(L)'
;MIPTMLTRTRFDSAALAGLASIAHPMRETGHWRLTTAGRRVSPRRQVDLVVREGGQARHAIDLADDAGHWQTALDEAFLAPGGRINLAARAAADGCHALLFGAQPDQPLWDSRALQQGDGYACTPMRPGIYRIENTLGTAVGRLRVNYPDPRAIAEGMRLAATPVHAAAGTAIAPADLRIDPGQLLVFGIDAPCRLVVTLEAPDDGPPELAAWREERSRMALERVFGKREC
;
A
#
# COMPACT_ATOMS: atom_id res chain seq x y z
N MET A 1 6.80 -21.79 0.31
CA MET A 1 5.49 -21.08 0.26
C MET A 1 5.78 -19.65 -0.19
N ILE A 2 5.30 -19.21 -1.34
CA ILE A 2 5.49 -17.82 -1.78
C ILE A 2 4.64 -16.94 -0.84
N PRO A 3 5.20 -15.88 -0.23
CA PRO A 3 4.43 -14.97 0.59
C PRO A 3 3.22 -14.44 -0.18
N THR A 4 2.01 -14.58 0.36
CA THR A 4 0.74 -14.13 -0.24
C THR A 4 0.72 -12.64 -0.59
N MET A 5 1.63 -11.85 -0.04
CA MET A 5 1.83 -10.44 -0.39
C MET A 5 2.33 -10.23 -1.82
N LEU A 6 3.19 -11.13 -2.35
CA LEU A 6 3.79 -11.00 -3.68
C LEU A 6 2.82 -11.37 -4.81
N THR A 7 1.76 -12.10 -4.50
CA THR A 7 0.72 -12.52 -5.46
C THR A 7 -0.53 -11.66 -5.36
N ARG A 8 -0.50 -10.58 -4.57
CA ARG A 8 -1.66 -9.74 -4.34
C ARG A 8 -2.06 -8.98 -5.61
N THR A 9 -3.30 -9.21 -6.04
CA THR A 9 -3.88 -8.63 -7.25
C THR A 9 -4.90 -7.53 -6.96
N ARG A 10 -5.21 -7.28 -5.67
CA ARG A 10 -6.18 -6.27 -5.25
C ARG A 10 -5.69 -5.47 -4.04
N PHE A 11 -5.80 -4.16 -4.13
CA PHE A 11 -5.54 -3.20 -3.06
C PHE A 11 -6.82 -2.39 -2.81
N ASP A 12 -7.25 -2.27 -1.56
CA ASP A 12 -8.46 -1.55 -1.18
C ASP A 12 -8.11 -0.64 0.00
N SER A 13 -8.30 0.67 -0.14
CA SER A 13 -7.99 1.63 0.92
C SER A 13 -8.86 1.43 2.16
N ALA A 14 -10.06 0.84 2.02
CA ALA A 14 -10.96 0.55 3.14
C ALA A 14 -10.68 -0.76 3.86
N ALA A 15 -9.80 -1.60 3.31
CA ALA A 15 -9.39 -2.87 3.89
C ALA A 15 -7.87 -3.01 3.74
N LEU A 16 -7.16 -2.12 4.45
CA LEU A 16 -5.72 -1.97 4.36
C LEU A 16 -5.02 -3.28 4.71
N ALA A 17 -4.12 -3.75 3.86
CA ALA A 17 -3.32 -4.95 4.11
C ALA A 17 -2.12 -5.06 3.18
N GLY A 18 -1.08 -5.74 3.67
CA GLY A 18 0.14 -6.05 2.91
C GLY A 18 0.90 -4.78 2.51
N LEU A 19 1.11 -4.61 1.20
CA LEU A 19 1.93 -3.54 0.63
C LEU A 19 1.13 -2.25 0.38
N ALA A 20 0.25 -1.87 1.31
CA ALA A 20 -0.52 -0.63 1.24
C ALA A 20 -0.44 0.16 2.55
N SER A 21 -0.52 1.49 2.45
CA SER A 21 -0.50 2.40 3.59
C SER A 21 -1.39 3.63 3.37
N ILE A 22 -1.83 4.22 4.48
CA ILE A 22 -2.57 5.49 4.50
C ILE A 22 -1.75 6.49 5.33
N ALA A 23 -1.70 7.75 4.90
CA ALA A 23 -1.15 8.84 5.67
C ALA A 23 -2.23 9.90 5.90
N HIS A 24 -2.62 10.14 7.16
CA HIS A 24 -3.64 11.13 7.51
C HIS A 24 -3.01 12.29 8.29
N PRO A 25 -3.24 13.56 7.92
CA PRO A 25 -2.68 14.72 8.60
C PRO A 25 -3.47 15.07 9.88
N MET A 26 -2.76 15.27 10.99
CA MET A 26 -3.29 15.71 12.28
C MET A 26 -3.09 17.22 12.43
N ARG A 27 -4.12 18.01 12.13
CA ARG A 27 -4.01 19.49 12.09
C ARG A 27 -4.28 20.16 13.42
N GLU A 28 -5.25 19.66 14.15
CA GLU A 28 -5.76 20.29 15.37
C GLU A 28 -5.03 19.76 16.61
N THR A 29 -4.57 20.69 17.45
CA THR A 29 -3.96 20.37 18.74
C THR A 29 -4.97 19.74 19.68
N GLY A 30 -4.55 18.77 20.48
CA GLY A 30 -5.41 18.14 21.48
C GLY A 30 -5.17 16.64 21.64
N HIS A 31 -6.05 16.01 22.40
CA HIS A 31 -6.07 14.56 22.60
C HIS A 31 -6.99 13.91 21.58
N TRP A 32 -6.48 12.85 20.97
CA TRP A 32 -7.18 12.05 19.97
C TRP A 32 -7.08 10.59 20.33
N ARG A 33 -8.05 9.83 19.86
CA ARG A 33 -8.08 8.39 20.04
C ARG A 33 -8.24 7.72 18.70
N LEU A 34 -7.28 6.88 18.34
CA LEU A 34 -7.37 6.02 17.17
C LEU A 34 -7.78 4.62 17.62
N THR A 35 -8.89 4.10 17.10
CA THR A 35 -9.25 2.68 17.26
C THR A 35 -8.99 1.93 15.98
N THR A 36 -8.45 0.73 16.08
CA THR A 36 -8.20 -0.15 14.93
C THR A 36 -9.21 -1.29 14.96
N ALA A 37 -9.66 -1.70 13.78
CA ALA A 37 -10.55 -2.84 13.63
C ALA A 37 -10.14 -3.68 12.42
N GLY A 38 -10.22 -4.99 12.58
CA GLY A 38 -10.12 -5.91 11.45
C GLY A 38 -11.39 -5.90 10.60
N ARG A 39 -11.45 -6.76 9.59
CA ARG A 39 -12.67 -6.97 8.78
C ARG A 39 -13.88 -7.46 9.59
N ARG A 40 -13.63 -8.18 10.69
CA ARG A 40 -14.65 -8.51 11.70
C ARG A 40 -14.68 -7.37 12.71
N VAL A 41 -15.83 -6.73 12.86
CA VAL A 41 -16.10 -5.38 13.43
C VAL A 41 -15.66 -5.17 14.90
N SER A 42 -15.03 -6.15 15.54
CA SER A 42 -14.52 -5.98 16.90
C SER A 42 -13.27 -5.09 16.90
N PRO A 43 -13.24 -4.00 17.70
CA PRO A 43 -12.03 -3.23 17.92
C PRO A 43 -10.91 -4.13 18.40
N ARG A 44 -9.72 -3.99 17.80
CA ARG A 44 -8.54 -4.79 18.13
C ARG A 44 -7.58 -4.05 19.04
N ARG A 45 -7.41 -2.74 18.82
CA ARG A 45 -6.47 -1.90 19.56
C ARG A 45 -6.98 -0.46 19.63
N GLN A 46 -6.55 0.25 20.67
CA GLN A 46 -6.67 1.69 20.80
C GLN A 46 -5.28 2.30 20.94
N VAL A 47 -5.07 3.47 20.31
CA VAL A 47 -3.86 4.28 20.43
C VAL A 47 -4.31 5.71 20.77
N ASP A 48 -3.79 6.26 21.86
CA ASP A 48 -4.06 7.65 22.22
C ASP A 48 -2.95 8.54 21.62
N LEU A 49 -3.35 9.62 20.95
CA LEU A 49 -2.46 10.54 20.25
C LEU A 49 -2.61 11.93 20.88
N VAL A 50 -1.49 12.62 21.08
CA VAL A 50 -1.49 14.02 21.55
C VAL A 50 -0.81 14.89 20.50
N VAL A 51 -1.59 15.81 19.94
CA VAL A 51 -1.09 16.79 18.98
C VAL A 51 -0.73 18.07 19.73
N ARG A 52 0.55 18.42 19.74
CA ARG A 52 1.09 19.59 20.45
C ARG A 52 2.38 20.09 19.81
N GLU A 53 2.71 21.36 20.06
CA GLU A 53 4.00 21.94 19.65
C GLU A 53 5.18 21.09 20.15
N GLY A 54 6.19 20.96 19.30
CA GLY A 54 7.36 20.11 19.57
C GLY A 54 7.13 18.59 19.47
N GLY A 55 5.93 18.15 19.06
CA GLY A 55 5.67 16.74 18.74
C GLY A 55 6.38 16.26 17.47
N GLN A 56 6.26 14.95 17.17
CA GLN A 56 6.89 14.37 15.99
C GLN A 56 6.13 14.72 14.71
N ALA A 57 6.85 14.84 13.58
CA ALA A 57 6.21 15.07 12.29
C ALA A 57 5.41 13.84 11.78
N ARG A 58 5.71 12.65 12.29
CA ARG A 58 5.10 11.40 11.84
C ARG A 58 5.06 10.37 12.96
N HIS A 59 3.95 9.64 13.05
CA HIS A 59 3.82 8.45 13.88
C HIS A 59 3.32 7.27 13.03
N ALA A 60 3.99 6.13 13.08
CA ALA A 60 3.66 4.95 12.27
C ALA A 60 2.93 3.90 13.10
N ILE A 61 1.81 3.39 12.59
CA ILE A 61 0.94 2.44 13.28
C ILE A 61 0.71 1.24 12.37
N ASP A 62 1.02 0.04 12.88
CA ASP A 62 0.62 -1.21 12.23
C ASP A 62 -0.74 -1.65 12.77
N LEU A 63 -1.76 -1.62 11.92
CA LEU A 63 -3.12 -2.02 12.24
C LEU A 63 -3.27 -3.54 12.39
N ALA A 64 -2.30 -4.32 11.91
CA ALA A 64 -2.30 -5.77 12.05
C ALA A 64 -1.66 -6.25 13.36
N ASP A 65 -1.07 -5.33 14.13
CA ASP A 65 -0.47 -5.63 15.42
C ASP A 65 -1.58 -5.90 16.45
N ASP A 66 -1.93 -7.17 16.59
CA ASP A 66 -2.62 -7.69 17.78
C ASP A 66 -1.56 -7.76 18.89
N ALA A 67 -1.22 -6.61 19.47
CA ALA A 67 -0.67 -6.61 20.82
C ALA A 67 -1.77 -7.22 21.69
N GLY A 68 -1.73 -8.54 21.84
CA GLY A 68 -2.67 -9.31 22.63
C GLY A 68 -2.75 -8.67 24.00
N HIS A 69 -3.98 -8.49 24.47
CA HIS A 69 -4.39 -7.69 25.63
C HIS A 69 -4.67 -6.23 25.30
N TRP A 70 -5.80 -5.75 25.83
CA TRP A 70 -6.04 -4.35 26.13
C TRP A 70 -4.89 -3.85 27.02
N GLN A 71 -3.73 -3.59 26.43
CA GLN A 71 -2.67 -2.91 27.15
C GLN A 71 -3.16 -1.49 27.33
N THR A 72 -3.66 -1.25 28.54
CA THR A 72 -3.89 0.05 29.16
C THR A 72 -2.59 0.83 29.38
N ALA A 73 -1.43 0.31 28.94
CA ALA A 73 -0.24 1.09 28.73
C ALA A 73 -0.49 2.00 27.53
N LEU A 74 -0.89 3.23 27.85
CA LEU A 74 -1.04 4.36 26.94
C LEU A 74 0.24 4.51 26.10
N ASP A 75 0.28 3.92 24.91
CA ASP A 75 1.21 4.35 23.85
C ASP A 75 0.78 5.76 23.44
N GLU A 76 1.10 6.74 24.28
CA GLU A 76 0.80 8.14 24.01
C GLU A 76 1.79 8.63 22.95
N ALA A 77 1.31 8.77 21.72
CA ALA A 77 2.12 9.28 20.64
C ALA A 77 2.00 10.80 20.55
N PHE A 78 3.13 11.50 20.58
CA PHE A 78 3.18 12.96 20.43
C PHE A 78 3.42 13.36 18.98
N LEU A 79 2.47 14.09 18.39
CA LEU A 79 2.56 14.63 17.04
C LEU A 79 2.61 16.16 17.06
N ALA A 80 3.37 16.76 16.15
CA ALA A 80 3.31 18.20 15.91
C ALA A 80 2.01 18.55 15.16
N PRO A 81 1.49 19.78 15.28
CA PRO A 81 0.43 20.27 14.40
C PRO A 81 0.85 20.14 12.92
N GLY A 82 0.00 19.53 12.10
CA GLY A 82 0.30 19.21 10.71
C GLY A 82 1.14 17.94 10.50
N GLY A 83 1.57 17.27 11.59
CA GLY A 83 2.18 15.95 11.55
C GLY A 83 1.21 14.90 11.01
N ARG A 84 1.71 13.69 10.70
CA ARG A 84 0.90 12.63 10.06
C ARG A 84 0.90 11.34 10.85
N ILE A 85 -0.27 10.71 10.94
CA ILE A 85 -0.34 9.27 11.25
C ILE A 85 -0.16 8.48 9.97
N ASN A 86 0.69 7.46 10.01
CA ASN A 86 0.94 6.57 8.89
C ASN A 86 0.49 5.15 9.25
N LEU A 87 -0.63 4.73 8.69
CA LEU A 87 -1.23 3.43 8.92
C LEU A 87 -0.73 2.43 7.89
N ALA A 88 -0.35 1.25 8.34
CA ALA A 88 -0.07 0.08 7.51
C ALA A 88 -0.73 -1.15 8.16
N ALA A 89 -0.85 -2.26 7.45
CA ALA A 89 -1.38 -3.50 8.02
C ALA A 89 -0.53 -4.67 7.51
N ARG A 90 0.68 -4.79 8.07
CA ARG A 90 1.74 -5.60 7.45
C ARG A 90 1.44 -7.09 7.53
N ALA A 91 0.86 -7.57 8.63
CA ALA A 91 0.55 -8.99 8.83
C ALA A 91 -0.91 -9.37 8.52
N ALA A 92 -1.78 -8.40 8.18
CA ALA A 92 -3.21 -8.68 8.04
C ALA A 92 -3.54 -9.41 6.73
N ALA A 93 -4.04 -10.63 6.83
CA ALA A 93 -4.62 -11.35 5.69
C ALA A 93 -5.99 -10.76 5.28
N ASP A 94 -6.79 -10.30 6.25
CA ASP A 94 -8.20 -10.00 6.06
C ASP A 94 -8.53 -8.51 5.87
N GLY A 95 -7.54 -7.62 5.92
CA GLY A 95 -7.75 -6.17 5.85
C GLY A 95 -8.11 -5.54 7.19
N CYS A 96 -7.55 -4.36 7.45
CA CYS A 96 -7.79 -3.54 8.63
C CYS A 96 -8.24 -2.13 8.26
N HIS A 97 -8.89 -1.45 9.19
CA HIS A 97 -9.22 -0.03 9.11
C HIS A 97 -9.03 0.64 10.47
N ALA A 98 -9.07 1.96 10.48
CA ALA A 98 -8.99 2.75 11.70
C ALA A 98 -10.04 3.84 11.74
N LEU A 99 -10.50 4.16 12.94
CA LEU A 99 -11.40 5.25 13.24
C LEU A 99 -10.69 6.21 14.19
N LEU A 100 -10.79 7.50 13.93
CA LEU A 100 -10.19 8.55 14.74
C LEU A 100 -11.30 9.35 15.43
N PHE A 101 -11.16 9.52 16.74
CA PHE A 101 -12.08 10.26 17.60
C PHE A 101 -11.35 11.44 18.23
N GLY A 102 -12.08 12.53 18.45
CA GLY A 102 -11.60 13.65 19.26
C GLY A 102 -11.75 13.38 20.75
N ALA A 103 -11.74 14.45 21.56
CA ALA A 103 -11.90 14.35 23.01
C ALA A 103 -13.27 13.76 23.44
N GLN A 104 -14.31 13.94 22.63
CA GLN A 104 -15.62 13.35 22.85
C GLN A 104 -15.79 12.11 21.93
N PRO A 105 -16.01 10.90 22.48
CA PRO A 105 -15.90 9.66 21.74
C PRO A 105 -17.18 9.24 20.99
N ASP A 106 -18.23 10.04 20.98
CA ASP A 106 -19.56 9.59 20.54
C ASP A 106 -19.62 9.27 19.04
N GLN A 107 -18.81 9.94 18.21
CA GLN A 107 -18.72 9.69 16.77
C GLN A 107 -17.28 9.85 16.26
N PRO A 108 -16.83 9.00 15.31
CA PRO A 108 -15.52 9.17 14.70
C PRO A 108 -15.50 10.42 13.84
N LEU A 109 -14.47 11.24 14.00
CA LEU A 109 -14.20 12.42 13.18
C LEU A 109 -13.56 12.03 11.83
N TRP A 110 -12.88 10.89 11.78
CA TRP A 110 -12.31 10.34 10.55
C TRP A 110 -12.40 8.82 10.53
N ASP A 111 -12.63 8.27 9.34
CA ASP A 111 -12.73 6.84 9.07
C ASP A 111 -11.83 6.50 7.88
N SER A 112 -10.83 5.64 8.11
CA SER A 112 -9.85 5.28 7.07
C SER A 112 -10.47 4.56 5.87
N ARG A 113 -11.74 4.12 5.95
CA ARG A 113 -12.49 3.51 4.86
C ARG A 113 -12.98 4.50 3.81
N ALA A 114 -13.10 5.77 4.20
CA ALA A 114 -13.50 6.87 3.34
C ALA A 114 -12.46 7.99 3.48
N LEU A 115 -11.42 7.93 2.65
CA LEU A 115 -10.35 8.91 2.64
C LEU A 115 -10.89 10.30 2.33
N GLN A 116 -10.34 11.30 2.97
CA GLN A 116 -10.74 12.70 2.84
C GLN A 116 -9.64 13.53 2.18
N GLN A 117 -9.98 14.77 1.82
CA GLN A 117 -9.02 15.68 1.22
C GLN A 117 -7.78 15.88 2.12
N GLY A 118 -6.59 15.74 1.54
CA GLY A 118 -5.31 15.85 2.25
C GLY A 118 -4.77 14.52 2.78
N ASP A 119 -5.55 13.44 2.74
CA ASP A 119 -5.06 12.09 2.96
C ASP A 119 -4.10 11.67 1.84
N GLY A 120 -3.23 10.72 2.15
CA GLY A 120 -2.41 10.01 1.19
C GLY A 120 -2.73 8.52 1.25
N TYR A 121 -2.81 7.87 0.09
CA TYR A 121 -2.90 6.42 -0.03
C TYR A 121 -1.74 5.92 -0.88
N ALA A 122 -1.01 4.92 -0.43
CA ALA A 122 0.06 4.34 -1.21
C ALA A 122 -0.06 2.83 -1.28
N CYS A 123 0.28 2.25 -2.43
CA CYS A 123 0.37 0.81 -2.60
C CYS A 123 1.52 0.41 -3.53
N THR A 124 1.94 -0.85 -3.42
CA THR A 124 3.02 -1.40 -4.25
C THR A 124 2.55 -2.65 -5.00
N PRO A 125 1.98 -2.49 -6.21
CA PRO A 125 1.66 -3.61 -7.09
C PRO A 125 2.92 -4.36 -7.55
N MET A 126 2.91 -5.68 -7.41
CA MET A 126 4.05 -6.55 -7.76
C MET A 126 3.82 -7.34 -9.04
N ARG A 127 2.58 -7.77 -9.32
CA ARG A 127 2.30 -8.62 -10.48
C ARG A 127 2.18 -7.78 -11.75
N PRO A 128 2.92 -8.08 -12.82
CA PRO A 128 2.76 -7.39 -14.09
C PRO A 128 1.36 -7.57 -14.69
N GLY A 129 0.91 -6.55 -15.42
CA GLY A 129 -0.39 -6.54 -16.07
C GLY A 129 -1.09 -5.19 -16.03
N ILE A 130 -2.38 -5.21 -16.37
CA ILE A 130 -3.27 -4.05 -16.36
C ILE A 130 -4.17 -4.10 -15.14
N TYR A 131 -4.09 -3.05 -14.34
CA TYR A 131 -4.93 -2.80 -13.20
C TYR A 131 -5.92 -1.69 -13.51
N ARG A 132 -7.14 -1.84 -13.00
CA ARG A 132 -8.12 -0.77 -12.90
C ARG A 132 -8.02 -0.10 -11.54
N ILE A 133 -8.01 1.23 -11.53
CA ILE A 133 -8.10 2.07 -10.34
C ILE A 133 -9.51 2.64 -10.30
N GLU A 134 -10.20 2.53 -9.18
CA GLU A 134 -11.56 3.03 -9.03
C GLU A 134 -11.74 3.78 -7.71
N ASN A 135 -12.35 4.98 -7.76
CA ASN A 135 -12.93 5.60 -6.58
C ASN A 135 -14.37 5.11 -6.40
N THR A 136 -14.56 4.17 -5.48
CA THR A 136 -15.86 3.53 -5.23
C THR A 136 -16.85 4.38 -4.43
N LEU A 137 -16.46 5.55 -3.94
CA LEU A 137 -17.39 6.55 -3.40
C LEU A 137 -17.92 7.50 -4.49
N GLY A 138 -17.32 7.47 -5.68
CA GLY A 138 -17.69 8.28 -6.83
C GLY A 138 -17.74 7.45 -8.11
N THR A 139 -17.42 8.07 -9.24
CA THR A 139 -17.40 7.42 -10.56
C THR A 139 -16.03 7.49 -11.24
N ALA A 140 -15.01 8.01 -10.54
CA ALA A 140 -13.68 8.19 -11.09
C ALA A 140 -12.99 6.84 -11.34
N VAL A 141 -12.41 6.70 -12.53
CA VAL A 141 -11.71 5.49 -12.97
C VAL A 141 -10.38 5.90 -13.59
N GLY A 142 -9.35 5.09 -13.35
CA GLY A 142 -8.07 5.16 -14.03
C GLY A 142 -7.54 3.77 -14.35
N ARG A 143 -6.43 3.72 -15.07
CA ARG A 143 -5.72 2.52 -15.49
C ARG A 143 -4.28 2.60 -15.04
N LEU A 144 -3.77 1.48 -14.55
CA LEU A 144 -2.37 1.31 -14.18
C LEU A 144 -1.79 0.13 -14.95
N ARG A 145 -0.68 0.34 -15.63
CA ARG A 145 0.14 -0.73 -16.22
C ARG A 145 1.34 -1.01 -15.31
N VAL A 146 1.45 -2.23 -14.83
CA VAL A 146 2.67 -2.74 -14.20
C VAL A 146 3.47 -3.49 -15.27
N ASN A 147 4.69 -3.04 -15.53
CA ASN A 147 5.53 -3.59 -16.59
C ASN A 147 5.95 -5.03 -16.29
N TYR A 148 6.08 -5.84 -17.35
CA TYR A 148 6.79 -7.10 -17.24
C TYR A 148 8.30 -6.83 -17.14
N PRO A 149 8.99 -7.34 -16.11
CA PRO A 149 10.43 -7.16 -15.96
C PRO A 149 11.16 -8.17 -16.85
N ASP A 150 11.41 -7.80 -18.12
CA ASP A 150 12.07 -8.70 -19.07
C ASP A 150 13.48 -9.07 -18.58
N PRO A 151 13.75 -10.36 -18.25
CA PRO A 151 15.04 -10.76 -17.73
C PRO A 151 16.18 -10.63 -18.75
N ARG A 152 15.88 -10.54 -20.05
CA ARG A 152 16.86 -10.26 -21.11
C ARG A 152 17.41 -8.85 -20.95
N ALA A 153 16.52 -7.87 -20.84
CA ALA A 153 16.89 -6.48 -20.64
C ALA A 153 17.60 -6.25 -19.29
N ILE A 154 17.15 -6.93 -18.23
CA ILE A 154 17.82 -6.86 -16.92
C ILE A 154 19.24 -7.41 -16.99
N ALA A 155 19.45 -8.51 -17.72
CA ALA A 155 20.77 -9.07 -17.94
C ALA A 155 21.72 -8.15 -18.72
N GLU A 156 21.17 -7.28 -19.56
CA GLU A 156 21.89 -6.22 -20.28
C GLU A 156 22.11 -4.97 -19.42
N GLY A 157 21.69 -4.98 -18.16
CA GLY A 157 21.93 -3.92 -17.19
C GLY A 157 20.76 -2.95 -16.99
N MET A 158 19.60 -3.19 -17.60
CA MET A 158 18.40 -2.40 -17.33
C MET A 158 18.02 -2.53 -15.84
N ARG A 159 17.76 -1.38 -15.20
CA ARG A 159 17.30 -1.31 -13.82
C ARG A 159 15.83 -0.91 -13.80
N LEU A 160 15.07 -1.55 -12.90
CA LEU A 160 13.70 -1.16 -12.61
C LEU A 160 13.68 0.22 -11.94
N ALA A 161 12.67 1.01 -12.26
CA ALA A 161 12.45 2.31 -11.64
C ALA A 161 12.12 2.16 -10.14
N ALA A 162 12.77 2.97 -9.31
CA ALA A 162 12.57 2.97 -7.85
C ALA A 162 11.84 4.23 -7.35
N THR A 163 11.83 5.31 -8.14
CA THR A 163 11.18 6.57 -7.75
C THR A 163 9.66 6.39 -7.67
N PRO A 164 8.98 6.85 -6.61
CA PRO A 164 7.53 6.74 -6.54
C PRO A 164 6.81 7.43 -7.71
N VAL A 165 5.72 6.83 -8.18
CA VAL A 165 4.79 7.47 -9.11
C VAL A 165 3.66 8.10 -8.33
N HIS A 166 3.35 9.36 -8.65
CA HIS A 166 2.32 10.12 -7.98
C HIS A 166 1.08 10.27 -8.86
N ALA A 167 -0.09 10.16 -8.25
CA ALA A 167 -1.37 10.45 -8.85
C ALA A 167 -2.23 11.26 -7.88
N ALA A 168 -3.17 12.03 -8.40
CA ALA A 168 -4.26 12.61 -7.63
C ALA A 168 -5.51 11.74 -7.77
N ALA A 169 -6.30 11.66 -6.71
CA ALA A 169 -7.56 10.94 -6.67
C ALA A 169 -8.65 11.76 -5.98
N GLY A 170 -9.82 11.81 -6.61
CA GLY A 170 -10.98 12.55 -6.13
C GLY A 170 -12.16 12.32 -7.05
N THR A 171 -12.58 13.39 -7.71
CA THR A 171 -13.57 13.36 -8.81
C THR A 171 -13.02 12.73 -10.09
N ALA A 172 -11.70 12.67 -10.23
CA ALA A 172 -10.97 12.00 -11.30
C ALA A 172 -9.73 11.29 -10.74
N ILE A 173 -9.15 10.38 -11.53
CA ILE A 173 -7.80 9.85 -11.32
C ILE A 173 -6.87 10.58 -12.29
N ALA A 174 -5.85 11.26 -11.79
CA ALA A 174 -4.94 12.07 -12.60
C ALA A 174 -3.46 11.74 -12.33
N PRO A 175 -2.68 11.30 -13.33
CA PRO A 175 -3.12 10.98 -14.69
C PRO A 175 -4.05 9.76 -14.73
N ALA A 176 -4.93 9.70 -15.75
CA ALA A 176 -5.88 8.59 -15.91
C ALA A 176 -5.20 7.28 -16.34
N ASP A 177 -4.05 7.36 -17.01
CA ASP A 177 -3.20 6.23 -17.39
C ASP A 177 -1.83 6.35 -16.73
N LEU A 178 -1.52 5.38 -15.89
CA LEU A 178 -0.28 5.28 -15.13
C LEU A 178 0.55 4.09 -15.60
N ARG A 179 1.87 4.20 -15.49
CA ARG A 179 2.79 3.10 -15.79
C ARG A 179 3.85 3.04 -14.69
N ILE A 180 4.07 1.84 -14.16
CA ILE A 180 5.08 1.56 -13.14
C ILE A 180 5.83 0.27 -13.44
N ASP A 181 7.00 0.12 -12.84
CA ASP A 181 7.69 -1.17 -12.76
C ASP A 181 7.20 -1.98 -11.53
N PRO A 182 7.33 -3.32 -11.55
CA PRO A 182 7.00 -4.16 -10.40
C PRO A 182 7.74 -3.70 -9.14
N GLY A 183 7.02 -3.50 -8.05
CA GLY A 183 7.63 -3.05 -6.79
C GLY A 183 7.85 -1.54 -6.67
N GLN A 184 7.59 -0.77 -7.72
CA GLN A 184 7.61 0.69 -7.65
C GLN A 184 6.40 1.20 -6.85
N LEU A 185 6.63 2.17 -5.97
CA LEU A 185 5.58 2.73 -5.11
C LEU A 185 4.62 3.61 -5.93
N LEU A 186 3.32 3.37 -5.83
CA LEU A 186 2.27 4.24 -6.35
C LEU A 186 1.64 5.02 -5.18
N VAL A 187 1.65 6.35 -5.27
CA VAL A 187 1.17 7.26 -4.22
C VAL A 187 0.04 8.13 -4.76
N PHE A 188 -1.12 8.06 -4.12
CA PHE A 188 -2.28 8.90 -4.38
C PHE A 188 -2.36 10.03 -3.35
N GLY A 189 -2.39 11.27 -3.82
CA GLY A 189 -2.90 12.40 -3.04
C GLY A 189 -4.42 12.47 -3.17
N ILE A 190 -5.13 12.61 -2.06
CA ILE A 190 -6.59 12.63 -2.06
C ILE A 190 -7.08 14.08 -2.08
N ASP A 191 -7.82 14.44 -3.13
CA ASP A 191 -8.32 15.80 -3.36
C ASP A 191 -9.82 15.95 -3.06
N ALA A 192 -10.55 14.83 -3.04
CA ALA A 192 -11.97 14.75 -2.67
C ALA A 192 -12.26 13.39 -2.00
N PRO A 193 -13.40 13.20 -1.32
CA PRO A 193 -13.73 11.94 -0.66
C PRO A 193 -13.55 10.71 -1.59
N CYS A 194 -12.75 9.75 -1.13
CA CYS A 194 -12.34 8.59 -1.91
C CYS A 194 -12.37 7.28 -1.15
N ARG A 195 -12.73 6.20 -1.85
CA ARG A 195 -12.31 4.84 -1.50
C ARG A 195 -11.68 4.21 -2.73
N LEU A 196 -10.36 4.09 -2.69
CA LEU A 196 -9.59 3.58 -3.82
C LEU A 196 -9.51 2.07 -3.80
N VAL A 197 -9.88 1.46 -4.92
CA VAL A 197 -9.69 0.04 -5.20
C VAL A 197 -8.85 -0.11 -6.45
N VAL A 198 -7.72 -0.81 -6.33
CA VAL A 198 -6.81 -1.12 -7.45
C VAL A 198 -6.83 -2.63 -7.67
N THR A 199 -7.35 -3.08 -8.82
CA THR A 199 -7.57 -4.51 -9.11
C THR A 199 -6.92 -4.91 -10.43
N LEU A 200 -6.17 -6.00 -10.45
CA LEU A 200 -5.60 -6.59 -11.67
C LEU A 200 -6.73 -7.19 -12.50
N GLU A 201 -6.88 -6.70 -13.73
CA GLU A 201 -7.87 -7.19 -14.69
C GLU A 201 -7.25 -8.14 -15.71
N ALA A 202 -6.04 -7.83 -16.19
CA ALA A 202 -5.35 -8.63 -17.19
C ALA A 202 -3.89 -8.86 -16.75
N PRO A 203 -3.52 -10.06 -16.28
CA PRO A 203 -2.12 -10.37 -15.96
C PRO A 203 -1.25 -10.36 -17.22
N ASP A 204 0.02 -9.99 -17.06
CA ASP A 204 1.05 -10.10 -18.08
C ASP A 204 2.10 -11.10 -17.61
N ASP A 205 2.10 -12.32 -18.16
CA ASP A 205 3.04 -13.37 -17.79
C ASP A 205 4.32 -13.34 -18.67
N GLY A 206 4.42 -12.34 -19.55
CA GLY A 206 5.57 -12.06 -20.40
C GLY A 206 5.58 -12.82 -21.73
N PRO A 207 6.60 -12.54 -22.57
CA PRO A 207 6.77 -13.21 -23.87
C PRO A 207 6.91 -14.73 -23.75
N PRO A 208 6.24 -15.53 -24.62
CA PRO A 208 6.26 -16.99 -24.55
C PRO A 208 7.66 -17.60 -24.79
N GLU A 209 8.52 -16.94 -25.55
CA GLU A 209 9.86 -17.40 -25.87
C GLU A 209 10.86 -17.31 -24.70
N LEU A 210 10.46 -16.67 -23.59
CA LEU A 210 11.31 -16.53 -22.40
C LEU A 210 11.65 -17.86 -21.72
N ALA A 211 10.78 -18.85 -21.83
CA ALA A 211 11.04 -20.18 -21.26
C ALA A 211 12.30 -20.81 -21.89
N ALA A 212 12.33 -20.86 -23.22
CA ALA A 212 13.48 -21.39 -23.97
C ALA A 212 14.76 -20.59 -23.69
N TRP A 213 14.67 -19.26 -23.61
CA TRP A 213 15.82 -18.42 -23.27
C TRP A 213 16.37 -18.69 -21.86
N ARG A 214 15.49 -18.90 -20.86
CA ARG A 214 15.90 -19.23 -19.48
C ARG A 214 16.59 -20.58 -19.40
N GLU A 215 16.09 -21.58 -20.11
CA GLU A 215 16.71 -22.91 -20.20
C GLU A 215 18.11 -22.84 -20.80
N GLU A 216 18.25 -22.15 -21.94
CA GLU A 216 19.54 -21.95 -22.60
C GLU A 216 20.55 -21.25 -21.67
N ARG A 217 20.15 -20.15 -21.04
CA ARG A 217 21.02 -19.40 -20.13
C ARG A 217 21.42 -20.21 -18.90
N SER A 218 20.50 -21.01 -18.35
CA SER A 218 20.77 -21.88 -17.21
C SER A 218 21.75 -23.00 -17.59
N ARG A 219 21.61 -23.58 -18.78
CA ARG A 219 22.57 -24.55 -19.33
C ARG A 219 23.96 -23.95 -19.47
N MET A 220 24.08 -22.78 -20.11
CA MET A 220 25.36 -22.08 -20.25
C MET A 220 26.01 -21.74 -18.91
N ALA A 221 25.22 -21.34 -17.91
CA ALA A 221 25.72 -21.06 -16.58
C ALA A 221 26.25 -22.34 -15.88
N LEU A 222 25.54 -23.46 -15.99
CA LEU A 222 25.97 -24.74 -15.44
C LEU A 222 27.23 -25.26 -16.12
N GLU A 223 27.33 -25.19 -17.46
CA GLU A 223 28.53 -25.58 -18.20
C GLU A 223 29.75 -24.73 -17.81
N ARG A 224 29.55 -23.44 -17.53
CA ARG A 224 30.62 -22.55 -17.07
C ARG A 224 31.13 -22.92 -15.67
N VAL A 225 30.25 -23.41 -14.79
CA VAL A 225 30.59 -23.75 -13.40
C VAL A 225 31.18 -25.16 -13.29
N PHE A 226 30.62 -26.13 -14.01
CA PHE A 226 30.94 -27.55 -13.86
C PHE A 226 31.76 -28.13 -15.01
N GLY A 227 32.11 -27.32 -16.02
CA GLY A 227 32.70 -27.77 -17.27
C GLY A 227 31.66 -28.44 -18.19
N LYS A 228 31.99 -28.61 -19.47
CA LYS A 228 31.18 -29.46 -20.36
C LYS A 228 31.29 -30.90 -19.87
N ARG A 229 30.16 -31.49 -19.47
CA ARG A 229 30.07 -32.95 -19.39
C ARG A 229 30.04 -33.47 -20.82
N GLU A 230 31.18 -33.93 -21.31
CA GLU A 230 31.22 -34.80 -22.47
C GLU A 230 30.55 -36.12 -22.05
N CYS A 231 29.31 -36.33 -22.55
CA CYS A 231 28.65 -37.63 -22.52
C CYS A 231 29.05 -38.41 -23.78
#